data_AF-A0A2H9SWS1-F1
#
_entry.id   AF-A0A2H9SWS1-F1
#
_cell.length_a   1.000
_cell.length_b   1.000
_cell.length_c   1.000
_cell.angle_alpha   90.00
_cell.angle_beta   90.00
_cell.angle_gamma   90.00
#
_symmetry.space_group_name_H-M   'P 1'
#
loop_
_entity.id
_entity.type
_entity.pdbx_description
1 polymer ?
#
loop_
_entity_poly.entity_id
_entity_poly.type
_entity_poly.pdbx_seq_one_letter_code
_entity_poly.pdbx_strand_id
1 'polypeptide(L)'
;MIYKNLTKMRISLLCAALFLVPLIPLSAYDDSPACFKEFETNFFPYDLLSEALSMSGIGQSQWTLIYQELKGRSGRIVDEIQSQARQMQPNPLDNPFNPEQAEKILLNVLYAEFDDVMRLFSIGVPNPLLIRSTFDYIRSRQARKLKACLESQHTPSFKRKPNLKY
;
A
#
# COMPACT_ATOMS: atom_id res chain seq x y z
N MET A 1 -45.38 -21.89 -61.40
CA MET A 1 -43.96 -22.14 -61.08
C MET A 1 -43.27 -20.80 -60.96
N ILE A 2 -43.34 -20.15 -59.79
CA ILE A 2 -42.34 -20.13 -58.70
C ILE A 2 -41.01 -19.51 -59.16
N TYR A 3 -40.94 -18.18 -59.19
CA TYR A 3 -39.70 -17.43 -58.98
C TYR A 3 -40.04 -16.10 -58.30
N LYS A 4 -40.20 -16.13 -56.97
CA LYS A 4 -40.12 -14.96 -56.11
C LYS A 4 -39.32 -15.34 -54.88
N ASN A 5 -38.47 -14.42 -54.45
CA ASN A 5 -37.70 -14.39 -53.19
C ASN A 5 -36.27 -14.91 -53.27
N LEU A 6 -35.36 -14.08 -53.80
CA LEU A 6 -33.92 -14.31 -53.65
C LEU A 6 -33.11 -12.99 -53.52
N THR A 7 -33.59 -12.01 -52.77
CA THR A 7 -32.88 -10.70 -52.60
C THR A 7 -32.99 -10.08 -51.20
N LYS A 8 -33.16 -10.88 -50.14
CA LYS A 8 -33.19 -10.39 -48.75
C LYS A 8 -32.29 -11.19 -47.80
N MET A 9 -31.02 -11.38 -48.15
CA MET A 9 -30.11 -12.08 -47.24
C MET A 9 -28.63 -11.73 -47.45
N ARG A 10 -28.26 -10.45 -47.55
CA ARG A 10 -26.84 -10.04 -47.61
C ARG A 10 -26.45 -8.77 -46.84
N ILE A 11 -27.33 -8.21 -46.00
CA ILE A 11 -27.02 -6.97 -45.22
C ILE A 11 -27.16 -7.22 -43.71
N SER A 12 -26.76 -8.39 -43.22
CA SER A 12 -26.79 -8.70 -41.78
C SER A 12 -25.49 -9.32 -41.25
N LEU A 13 -24.47 -9.44 -42.11
CA LEU A 13 -23.23 -10.17 -41.81
C LEU A 13 -21.98 -9.28 -41.66
N LEU A 14 -22.14 -7.95 -41.67
CA LEU A 14 -21.02 -7.00 -41.55
C LEU A 14 -20.92 -6.31 -40.16
N CYS A 15 -21.92 -6.43 -39.29
CA CYS A 15 -21.84 -5.83 -37.93
C CYS A 15 -21.25 -6.75 -36.86
N ALA A 16 -21.09 -8.05 -37.12
CA ALA A 16 -20.61 -9.01 -36.10
C ALA A 16 -19.08 -9.10 -36.01
N ALA A 17 -18.33 -8.52 -36.96
CA ALA A 17 -16.86 -8.66 -37.02
C ALA A 17 -16.08 -7.49 -36.34
N LEU A 18 -16.78 -6.46 -35.84
CA LEU A 18 -16.15 -5.24 -35.28
C LEU A 18 -16.07 -5.20 -33.74
N PHE A 19 -16.52 -6.24 -33.03
CA PHE A 19 -16.49 -6.34 -31.56
C PHE A 19 -15.51 -7.40 -31.03
N LEU A 20 -14.49 -7.76 -31.81
CA LEU A 20 -13.37 -8.58 -31.37
C LEU A 20 -12.10 -7.72 -31.19
N VAL A 21 -12.24 -6.55 -30.56
CA VAL A 21 -11.07 -5.89 -29.97
C VAL A 21 -10.76 -6.69 -28.71
N PRO A 22 -9.64 -7.42 -28.63
CA PRO A 22 -9.23 -8.02 -27.37
C PRO A 22 -9.07 -6.88 -26.38
N LEU A 23 -9.89 -6.87 -25.33
CA LEU A 23 -9.62 -6.12 -24.12
C LEU A 23 -8.32 -6.70 -23.56
N ILE A 24 -7.18 -6.23 -24.05
CA ILE A 24 -5.90 -6.44 -23.40
C ILE A 24 -6.09 -5.78 -22.04
N PRO A 25 -6.14 -6.53 -20.93
CA PRO A 25 -6.14 -5.89 -19.63
C PRO A 25 -4.87 -5.06 -19.59
N LEU A 26 -5.01 -3.74 -19.50
CA LEU A 26 -3.92 -2.88 -19.07
C LEU A 26 -3.56 -3.38 -17.68
N SER A 27 -2.60 -4.30 -17.64
CA SER A 27 -1.96 -4.79 -16.43
C SER A 27 -1.28 -3.58 -15.83
N ALA A 28 -2.01 -2.88 -14.98
CA ALA A 28 -1.49 -1.83 -14.16
C ALA A 28 -0.41 -2.48 -13.28
N TYR A 29 0.84 -2.06 -13.49
CA TYR A 29 2.00 -2.58 -12.78
C TYR A 29 2.22 -1.74 -11.53
N ASP A 30 2.58 -2.40 -10.42
CA ASP A 30 2.90 -1.76 -9.15
C ASP A 30 4.08 -0.79 -9.32
N ASP A 31 3.79 0.50 -9.26
CA ASP A 31 4.71 1.61 -9.43
C ASP A 31 5.15 2.21 -8.08
N SER A 32 4.93 1.47 -6.98
CA SER A 32 5.33 1.90 -5.64
C SER A 32 6.85 2.02 -5.53
N PRO A 33 7.38 3.09 -4.92
CA PRO A 33 8.81 3.25 -4.78
C PRO A 33 9.41 2.27 -3.76
N ALA A 34 10.68 1.91 -3.93
CA ALA A 34 11.38 0.97 -3.04
C ALA A 34 11.35 1.40 -1.56
N CYS A 35 11.42 2.70 -1.29
CA CYS A 35 11.31 3.23 0.07
C CYS A 35 9.91 3.02 0.68
N PHE A 36 8.84 2.95 -0.13
CA PHE A 36 7.50 2.64 0.35
C PHE A 36 7.44 1.18 0.81
N LYS A 37 8.00 0.25 0.02
CA LYS A 37 8.14 -1.17 0.40
C LYS A 37 8.98 -1.37 1.67
N GLU A 38 9.97 -0.50 1.92
CA GLU A 38 10.71 -0.48 3.18
C GLU A 38 9.80 -0.15 4.37
N PHE A 39 8.88 0.81 4.22
CA PHE A 39 7.91 1.15 5.25
C PHE A 39 6.93 0.00 5.52
N GLU A 40 6.47 -0.73 4.50
CA GLU A 40 5.57 -1.89 4.69
C GLU A 40 6.17 -2.94 5.66
N THR A 41 7.50 -3.07 5.69
CA THR A 41 8.20 -4.15 6.42
C THR A 41 9.03 -3.69 7.62
N ASN A 42 9.37 -2.40 7.71
CA ASN A 42 10.27 -1.83 8.73
C ASN A 42 9.75 -0.52 9.35
N PHE A 43 8.43 -0.29 9.36
CA PHE A 43 7.83 0.87 10.03
C PHE A 43 8.03 0.89 11.56
N PHE A 44 8.28 -0.25 12.19
CA PHE A 44 8.49 -0.34 13.65
C PHE A 44 9.94 -0.73 13.97
N PRO A 45 10.94 0.16 13.78
CA PRO A 45 12.30 -0.14 14.20
C PRO A 45 12.33 -0.26 15.73
N TYR A 46 13.11 -1.23 16.24
CA TYR A 46 13.09 -1.60 17.66
C TYR A 46 13.32 -0.41 18.59
N ASP A 47 14.33 0.42 18.30
CA ASP A 47 14.69 1.57 19.14
C ASP A 47 13.51 2.55 19.27
N LEU A 48 12.86 2.89 18.15
CA LEU A 48 11.71 3.80 18.14
C LEU A 48 10.49 3.19 18.83
N LEU A 49 10.23 1.90 18.59
CA LEU A 49 9.12 1.21 19.24
C LEU A 49 9.34 1.17 20.75
N SER A 50 10.53 0.81 21.21
CA SER A 50 10.87 0.74 22.64
C SER A 50 10.76 2.11 23.33
N GLU A 51 11.17 3.19 22.66
CA GLU A 51 10.99 4.57 23.13
C GLU A 51 9.50 4.90 23.29
N ALA A 52 8.68 4.59 22.28
CA ALA A 52 7.24 4.80 22.30
C ALA A 52 6.54 4.01 23.43
N LEU A 53 6.91 2.74 23.60
CA LEU A 53 6.39 1.87 24.66
C LEU A 53 6.79 2.39 26.05
N SER A 54 8.03 2.87 26.21
CA SER A 54 8.50 3.49 27.44
C SER A 54 7.69 4.73 27.81
N MET A 55 7.44 5.63 26.86
CA MET A 55 6.61 6.82 27.08
C MET A 55 5.15 6.48 27.42
N SER A 56 4.70 5.30 27.00
CA SER A 56 3.35 4.79 27.22
C SER A 56 3.22 3.97 28.52
N GLY A 57 4.29 3.89 29.32
CA GLY A 57 4.28 3.16 30.59
C GLY A 57 4.23 1.64 30.45
N ILE A 58 4.58 1.10 29.28
CA ILE A 58 4.56 -0.34 29.02
C ILE A 58 5.85 -0.96 29.56
N GLY A 59 5.72 -2.03 30.34
CA GLY A 59 6.85 -2.69 30.99
C GLY A 59 7.86 -3.27 29.99
N GLN A 60 9.15 -3.10 30.28
CA GLN A 60 10.25 -3.55 29.41
C GLN A 60 10.20 -5.04 29.06
N SER A 61 9.67 -5.87 29.96
CA SER A 61 9.49 -7.31 29.74
C SER A 61 8.60 -7.63 28.52
N GLN A 62 7.75 -6.70 28.08
CA GLN A 62 6.86 -6.89 26.94
C GLN A 62 7.45 -6.38 25.62
N TRP A 63 8.50 -5.55 25.64
CA TRP A 63 8.95 -4.81 24.45
C TRP A 63 9.44 -5.73 23.34
N THR A 64 10.28 -6.71 23.68
CA THR A 64 10.79 -7.69 22.71
C THR A 64 9.67 -8.54 22.12
N LEU A 65 8.67 -8.91 22.93
CA LEU A 65 7.53 -9.71 22.46
C LEU A 65 6.65 -8.92 21.49
N ILE A 66 6.33 -7.67 21.83
CA ILE A 66 5.58 -6.76 20.95
C ILE A 66 6.33 -6.54 19.64
N TYR A 67 7.65 -6.31 19.71
CA TYR A 67 8.48 -6.13 18.52
C TYR A 67 8.49 -7.37 17.61
N GLN A 68 8.70 -8.56 18.19
CA GLN A 68 8.72 -9.81 17.44
C GLN A 68 7.37 -10.10 16.78
N GLU A 69 6.27 -9.84 17.48
CA GLU A 69 4.92 -10.02 16.95
C GLU A 69 4.66 -9.06 15.77
N LEU A 70 4.98 -7.77 15.91
CA LEU A 70 4.88 -6.80 14.82
C LEU A 70 5.76 -7.18 13.63
N LYS A 71 6.98 -7.68 13.88
CA LYS A 71 7.88 -8.11 12.81
C LYS A 71 7.35 -9.36 12.09
N GLY A 72 6.77 -10.30 12.84
CA GLY A 72 6.12 -11.50 12.31
C GLY A 72 4.91 -11.18 11.41
N ARG A 73 4.23 -10.06 11.66
CA ARG A 73 3.08 -9.59 10.86
C ARG A 73 3.46 -8.81 9.60
N SER A 74 4.74 -8.58 9.33
CA SER A 74 5.18 -7.81 8.16
C SER A 74 4.64 -8.34 6.82
N GLY A 75 4.56 -9.66 6.64
CA GLY A 75 3.94 -10.25 5.43
C GLY A 75 2.45 -9.91 5.31
N ARG A 76 1.72 -10.02 6.42
CA ARG A 76 0.29 -9.67 6.48
C ARG A 76 0.05 -8.18 6.20
N ILE A 77 0.93 -7.30 6.67
CA ILE A 77 0.87 -5.85 6.38
C ILE A 77 0.94 -5.61 4.87
N VAL A 78 1.91 -6.24 4.18
CA VAL A 78 2.06 -6.11 2.73
C VAL A 78 0.80 -6.61 2.00
N ASP A 79 0.32 -7.80 2.38
CA ASP A 79 -0.86 -8.40 1.75
C ASP A 79 -2.12 -7.54 1.92
N GLU A 80 -2.33 -6.98 3.10
CA GLU A 80 -3.48 -6.14 3.42
C GLU A 80 -3.41 -4.78 2.70
N ILE A 81 -2.23 -4.16 2.61
CA ILE A 81 -2.03 -2.94 1.81
C ILE A 81 -2.41 -3.18 0.35
N GLN A 82 -1.92 -4.27 -0.24
CA GLN A 82 -2.28 -4.63 -1.62
C GLN A 82 -3.77 -4.94 -1.77
N SER A 83 -4.35 -5.63 -0.79
CA SER A 83 -5.78 -5.97 -0.78
C SER A 83 -6.65 -4.71 -0.78
N GLN A 84 -6.34 -3.74 0.08
CA GLN A 84 -7.08 -2.47 0.14
C GLN A 84 -6.86 -1.62 -1.11
N ALA A 85 -5.63 -1.59 -1.64
CA ALA A 85 -5.31 -0.83 -2.85
C ALA A 85 -6.08 -1.34 -4.08
N ARG A 86 -6.19 -2.67 -4.25
CA ARG A 86 -6.96 -3.29 -5.34
C ARG A 86 -8.47 -2.97 -5.30
N GLN A 87 -8.99 -2.56 -4.16
CA GLN A 87 -10.40 -2.17 -4.01
C GLN A 87 -10.66 -0.71 -4.44
N MET A 88 -9.60 0.07 -4.67
CA MET A 88 -9.69 1.46 -5.10
C MET A 88 -9.59 1.57 -6.63
N GLN A 89 -10.30 2.55 -7.20
CA GLN A 89 -10.26 2.83 -8.64
C GLN A 89 -9.94 4.33 -8.88
N PRO A 90 -8.77 4.66 -9.45
CA PRO A 90 -7.67 3.75 -9.79
C PRO A 90 -6.98 3.15 -8.55
N ASN A 91 -6.30 2.02 -8.71
CA ASN A 91 -5.46 1.44 -7.67
C ASN A 91 -4.28 2.40 -7.39
N PRO A 92 -4.11 2.90 -6.16
CA PRO A 92 -3.13 3.92 -5.85
C PRO A 92 -1.67 3.43 -5.89
N LEU A 93 -1.44 2.11 -5.92
CA LEU A 93 -0.10 1.54 -6.03
C LEU A 93 0.32 1.33 -7.48
N ASP A 94 -0.61 1.39 -8.44
CA ASP A 94 -0.29 1.20 -9.85
C ASP A 94 0.15 2.51 -10.52
N ASN A 95 0.76 2.44 -11.71
CA ASN A 95 1.15 3.63 -12.48
C ASN A 95 -0.08 4.42 -13.00
N PRO A 96 -0.21 5.74 -12.69
CA PRO A 96 0.71 6.53 -11.88
C PRO A 96 0.49 6.35 -10.38
N PHE A 97 1.59 6.11 -9.65
CA PHE A 97 1.57 5.96 -8.19
C PHE A 97 0.91 7.19 -7.52
N ASN A 98 -0.09 6.95 -6.67
CA ASN A 98 -0.79 7.99 -5.91
C ASN A 98 -0.27 8.02 -4.47
N PRO A 99 0.65 8.94 -4.12
CA PRO A 99 1.30 8.94 -2.81
C PRO A 99 0.34 9.21 -1.66
N GLU A 100 -0.65 10.08 -1.84
CA GLU A 100 -1.59 10.45 -0.78
C GLU A 100 -2.46 9.26 -0.37
N GLN A 101 -3.01 8.55 -1.37
CA GLN A 101 -3.85 7.38 -1.12
C GLN A 101 -3.01 6.18 -0.64
N ALA A 102 -1.81 6.00 -1.18
CA ALA A 102 -0.88 4.96 -0.72
C ALA A 102 -0.46 5.19 0.74
N GLU A 103 -0.14 6.43 1.14
CA GLU A 103 0.16 6.79 2.54
C GLU A 103 -1.01 6.48 3.46
N LYS A 104 -2.23 6.83 3.03
CA LYS A 104 -3.44 6.58 3.82
C LYS A 104 -3.66 5.09 4.07
N ILE A 105 -3.53 4.24 3.04
CA ILE A 105 -3.65 2.78 3.19
C ILE A 105 -2.55 2.27 4.13
N LEU A 106 -1.30 2.64 3.87
CA LEU A 106 -0.15 2.22 4.65
C LEU A 106 -0.36 2.52 6.14
N LEU A 107 -0.69 3.75 6.49
CA LEU A 107 -0.88 4.16 7.89
C LEU A 107 -2.10 3.49 8.55
N ASN A 108 -3.17 3.25 7.80
CA ASN A 108 -4.35 2.55 8.32
C ASN A 108 -4.04 1.08 8.64
N VAL A 109 -3.37 0.37 7.72
CA VAL A 109 -2.99 -1.04 7.92
C VAL A 109 -1.99 -1.19 9.05
N LEU A 110 -0.96 -0.34 9.09
CA LEU A 110 0.03 -0.33 10.17
C LEU A 110 -0.61 -0.07 11.53
N TYR A 111 -1.58 0.86 11.61
CA TYR A 111 -2.30 1.13 12.84
C TYR A 111 -3.16 -0.07 13.28
N ALA A 112 -3.87 -0.71 12.35
CA ALA A 112 -4.70 -1.88 12.65
C ALA A 112 -3.85 -3.04 13.22
N GLU A 113 -2.72 -3.36 12.59
CA GLU A 113 -1.82 -4.40 13.10
C GLU A 113 -1.18 -3.99 14.43
N PHE A 114 -0.83 -2.72 14.62
CA PHE A 114 -0.33 -2.22 15.89
C PHE A 114 -1.37 -2.33 17.01
N ASP A 115 -2.61 -1.91 16.76
CA ASP A 115 -3.71 -1.99 17.72
C ASP A 115 -3.98 -3.44 18.14
N ASP A 116 -4.03 -4.36 17.19
CA ASP A 116 -4.19 -5.80 17.45
C ASP A 116 -3.07 -6.34 18.36
N VAL A 117 -1.81 -6.03 18.06
CA VAL A 117 -0.67 -6.49 18.87
C VAL A 117 -0.71 -5.89 20.27
N MET A 118 -1.00 -4.60 20.38
CA MET A 118 -1.06 -3.94 21.69
C MET A 118 -2.19 -4.49 22.56
N ARG A 119 -3.34 -4.84 21.97
CA ARG A 119 -4.42 -5.53 22.67
C ARG A 119 -4.04 -6.93 23.12
N LEU A 120 -3.26 -7.66 22.31
CA LEU A 120 -2.79 -9.02 22.65
C LEU A 120 -1.91 -9.02 23.91
N PHE A 121 -1.06 -8.01 24.10
CA PHE A 121 -0.13 -7.91 25.23
C PHE A 121 -0.62 -7.03 26.39
N SER A 122 -1.82 -6.44 26.29
CA SER A 122 -2.41 -5.62 27.34
C SER A 122 -2.78 -6.47 28.56
N ILE A 123 -2.32 -6.08 29.74
CA ILE A 123 -2.76 -6.66 31.01
C ILE A 123 -3.99 -5.87 31.48
N GLY A 124 -5.17 -6.46 31.36
CA GLY A 124 -6.44 -5.81 31.71
C GLY A 124 -7.17 -5.23 30.49
N VAL A 125 -8.01 -4.22 30.70
CA VAL A 125 -8.78 -3.59 29.62
C VAL A 125 -7.85 -2.72 28.77
N PRO A 126 -7.69 -3.00 27.46
CA PRO A 126 -6.85 -2.19 26.59
C PRO A 126 -7.34 -0.74 26.56
N ASN A 127 -6.42 0.21 26.73
CA ASN A 127 -6.73 1.64 26.64
C ASN A 127 -6.55 2.11 25.17
N PRO A 128 -7.63 2.34 24.41
CA PRO A 128 -7.52 2.71 22.99
C PRO A 128 -6.84 4.06 22.78
N LEU A 129 -6.96 5.00 23.73
CA LEU A 129 -6.29 6.31 23.64
C LEU A 129 -4.79 6.17 23.80
N LEU A 130 -4.34 5.27 24.69
CA LEU A 130 -2.92 4.98 24.88
C LEU A 130 -2.34 4.32 23.63
N ILE A 131 -2.98 3.28 23.12
CA ILE A 131 -2.54 2.59 21.88
C ILE A 131 -2.44 3.60 20.74
N ARG A 132 -3.47 4.44 20.57
CA ARG A 132 -3.47 5.47 19.52
C ARG A 132 -2.33 6.47 19.69
N SER A 133 -2.10 6.98 20.90
CA SER A 133 -1.04 7.96 21.14
C SER A 133 0.37 7.35 20.98
N THR A 134 0.57 6.09 21.35
CA THR A 134 1.83 5.35 21.10
C THR A 134 2.11 5.24 19.61
N PHE A 135 1.10 4.85 18.81
CA PHE A 135 1.24 4.76 17.35
C PHE A 135 1.51 6.14 16.73
N ASP A 136 0.76 7.16 17.16
CA ASP A 136 0.91 8.52 16.64
C ASP A 136 2.31 9.09 16.93
N TYR A 137 2.92 8.73 18.06
CA TYR A 137 4.32 9.03 18.35
C TYR A 137 5.26 8.40 17.31
N ILE A 138 5.17 7.09 17.08
CA ILE A 138 6.01 6.36 16.10
C ILE A 138 5.84 6.99 14.70
N ARG A 139 4.59 7.21 14.28
CA ARG A 139 4.26 7.87 13.02
C ARG A 139 4.91 9.25 12.91
N SER A 140 4.81 10.08 13.95
CA SER A 140 5.39 11.44 13.94
C SER A 140 6.91 11.43 13.75
N ARG A 141 7.60 10.43 14.32
CA ARG A 141 9.05 10.25 14.22
C ARG A 141 9.48 9.77 12.84
N GLN A 142 8.62 9.01 12.16
CA GLN A 142 8.82 8.51 10.79
C GLN A 142 8.37 9.51 9.70
N ALA A 143 7.51 10.48 10.03
CA ALA A 143 6.80 11.33 9.06
C ALA A 143 7.72 12.05 8.05
N ARG A 144 8.88 12.53 8.48
CA ARG A 144 9.85 13.19 7.56
C ARG A 144 10.42 12.21 6.53
N LYS A 145 10.76 11.00 6.94
CA LYS A 145 11.29 9.95 6.04
C LYS A 145 10.21 9.47 5.08
N LEU A 146 8.97 9.33 5.58
CA LEU A 146 7.82 8.93 4.75
C LEU A 146 7.50 9.99 3.70
N LYS A 147 7.40 11.25 4.12
CA LYS A 147 7.20 12.39 3.21
C LYS A 147 8.28 12.45 2.14
N ALA A 148 9.55 12.35 2.52
CA ALA A 148 10.67 12.35 1.56
C ALA A 148 10.61 11.18 0.56
N CYS A 149 10.17 10.00 1.01
CA CYS A 149 9.94 8.84 0.13
C CYS A 149 8.89 9.14 -0.93
N LEU A 150 7.74 9.68 -0.52
CA LEU A 150 6.59 9.94 -1.38
C LEU A 150 6.80 11.12 -2.34
N GLU A 151 7.47 12.18 -1.90
CA GLU A 151 7.75 13.37 -2.72
C GLU A 151 8.81 13.11 -3.80
N SER A 152 9.73 12.17 -3.57
CA SER A 152 10.79 11.83 -4.55
C SER A 152 10.26 11.31 -5.89
N GLN A 153 8.99 10.89 -5.93
CA GLN A 153 8.31 10.40 -7.15
C GLN A 153 7.71 11.53 -8.01
N HIS A 154 7.61 12.75 -7.50
CA HIS A 154 7.06 13.90 -8.26
C HIS A 154 8.12 14.62 -9.10
N THR A 155 9.40 14.26 -8.96
CA THR A 155 10.44 14.84 -9.79
C THR A 155 10.69 13.91 -10.98
N PRO A 156 10.31 14.28 -12.22
CA PRO A 156 10.73 13.51 -13.38
C PRO A 156 12.25 13.42 -13.33
N SER A 157 12.77 12.19 -13.40
CA SER A 157 14.19 11.90 -13.40
C SER A 157 14.85 12.54 -14.62
N PHE A 158 15.16 13.84 -14.52
CA PHE A 158 15.98 14.53 -15.49
C PHE A 158 17.37 13.91 -15.41
N LYS A 159 17.62 12.98 -16.36
CA LYS A 159 18.87 12.28 -16.66
C LYS A 159 20.05 12.80 -15.84
N ARG A 160 20.43 12.07 -14.80
CA ARG A 160 21.74 12.24 -14.14
C ARG A 160 22.80 11.94 -15.22
N LYS A 161 23.32 12.95 -15.90
CA LYS A 161 24.41 12.80 -16.86
C LYS A 161 25.60 12.15 -16.12
N PRO A 162 26.19 11.07 -16.65
CA PRO A 162 27.40 10.52 -16.07
C PRO A 162 28.50 11.57 -16.19
N ASN A 163 29.06 11.99 -15.05
CA ASN A 163 30.29 12.77 -15.01
C ASN A 163 31.42 11.86 -15.47
N LEU A 164 31.79 11.94 -16.75
CA LEU A 164 33.12 11.51 -17.20
C LEU A 164 34.13 12.49 -16.62
N LYS A 165 34.89 12.03 -15.64
CA LYS A 165 36.16 12.67 -15.27
C LYS A 165 37.20 12.25 -16.30
N TYR A 166 37.80 13.25 -16.96
CA TYR A 166 39.04 13.10 -17.71
C TYR A 166 40.22 13.12 -16.74
#